data_AF-A0A8E2F5J0-F1
#
_entry.id   AF-A0A8E2F5J0-F1
#
_cell.length_a   1.000
_cell.length_b   1.000
_cell.length_c   1.000
_cell.angle_alpha   90.00
_cell.angle_beta   90.00
_cell.angle_gamma   90.00
#
_symmetry.space_group_name_H-M   'P 1'
#
loop_
_entity.id
_entity.type
_entity.pdbx_description
1 polymer ?
#
loop_
_entity_poly.entity_id
_entity_poly.type
_entity_poly.pdbx_seq_one_letter_code
_entity_poly.pdbx_strand_id
1 'polypeptide(L)'
;MPDLDDVAYQTLELLESRLRRVAFVLDGGLQQDESKQKRALSVPERIQKLEDALQNLSSKTALISEVQRLKSRYPQLTDPSPAKGVSLDPGPAEQLAMILTEAPSFPTTASQLNSLHDLPVPPTENFAVLAALQPRIVEAERRQLAQAVEISELRKRNGALILRWHEVFILGQGRCWAEWDTRVRKAEQLVRRREIRISKENEA
;
A
#
# COMPACT_ATOMS: atom_id res chain seq x y z
N MET A 1 -60.17 -31.95 -3.14
CA MET A 1 -59.61 -31.17 -4.26
C MET A 1 -59.09 -29.89 -3.63
N PRO A 2 -57.82 -29.52 -3.81
CA PRO A 2 -57.36 -28.23 -3.29
C PRO A 2 -58.20 -27.13 -3.95
N ASP A 3 -58.77 -26.25 -3.14
CA ASP A 3 -59.62 -25.17 -3.62
C ASP A 3 -58.79 -24.24 -4.51
N LEU A 4 -59.38 -23.79 -5.62
CA LEU A 4 -58.69 -22.99 -6.64
C LEU A 4 -58.05 -21.73 -6.03
N ASP A 5 -58.67 -21.20 -4.99
CA ASP A 5 -58.21 -20.04 -4.25
C ASP A 5 -56.89 -20.32 -3.52
N ASP A 6 -56.72 -21.49 -2.90
CA ASP A 6 -55.47 -21.87 -2.20
C ASP A 6 -54.29 -21.99 -3.17
N VAL A 7 -54.54 -22.52 -4.37
CA VAL A 7 -53.51 -22.61 -5.43
C VAL A 7 -53.16 -21.22 -5.95
N ALA A 8 -54.14 -20.31 -6.07
CA ALA A 8 -53.90 -18.93 -6.46
C ALA A 8 -53.05 -18.18 -5.42
N TYR A 9 -53.29 -18.37 -4.11
CA TYR A 9 -52.48 -17.76 -3.06
C TYR A 9 -51.03 -18.28 -3.05
N GLN A 10 -50.84 -19.60 -3.18
CA GLN A 10 -49.49 -20.19 -3.21
C GLN A 10 -48.69 -19.72 -4.43
N THR A 11 -49.33 -19.60 -5.59
CA THR A 11 -48.65 -19.11 -6.80
C THR A 11 -48.31 -17.62 -6.70
N LEU A 12 -49.18 -16.81 -6.07
CA LEU A 12 -48.92 -15.41 -5.82
C LEU A 12 -47.77 -15.21 -4.83
N GLU A 13 -47.74 -15.97 -3.73
CA GLU A 13 -46.64 -15.93 -2.75
C GLU A 13 -45.31 -16.36 -3.40
N LEU A 14 -45.32 -17.38 -4.25
CA LEU A 14 -44.15 -17.81 -4.99
C LEU A 14 -43.68 -16.71 -5.95
N LEU A 15 -44.59 -16.08 -6.69
CA LEU A 15 -44.27 -14.94 -7.56
C LEU A 15 -43.71 -13.75 -6.79
N GLU A 16 -44.29 -13.42 -5.64
CA GLU A 16 -43.81 -12.35 -4.78
C GLU A 16 -42.40 -12.65 -4.25
N SER A 17 -42.15 -13.88 -3.80
CA SER A 17 -40.83 -14.30 -3.33
C SER A 17 -39.78 -14.19 -4.45
N ARG A 18 -40.15 -14.56 -5.68
CA ARG A 18 -39.27 -14.44 -6.86
C ARG A 18 -39.04 -12.98 -7.22
N LEU A 19 -40.07 -12.15 -7.17
CA LEU A 19 -39.97 -10.73 -7.50
C LEU A 19 -39.10 -9.98 -6.47
N ARG A 20 -39.25 -10.31 -5.18
CA ARG A 20 -38.36 -9.82 -4.11
C ARG A 20 -36.91 -10.25 -4.31
N ARG A 21 -36.65 -11.49 -4.76
CA ARG A 21 -35.30 -11.95 -5.10
C ARG A 21 -34.73 -11.21 -6.31
N VAL A 22 -35.51 -11.00 -7.36
CA VAL A 22 -35.08 -10.24 -8.54
C VAL A 22 -34.79 -8.79 -8.17
N ALA A 23 -35.66 -8.16 -7.39
CA ALA A 23 -35.43 -6.82 -6.85
C ALA A 23 -34.14 -6.77 -6.00
N PHE A 24 -33.94 -7.76 -5.12
CA PHE A 24 -32.72 -7.85 -4.31
C PHE A 24 -31.45 -8.00 -5.14
N VAL A 25 -31.48 -8.77 -6.24
CA VAL A 25 -30.34 -8.92 -7.14
C VAL A 25 -30.06 -7.64 -7.94
N LEU A 26 -31.10 -6.92 -8.34
CA LEU A 26 -30.97 -5.69 -9.13
C LEU A 26 -30.53 -4.48 -8.29
N ASP A 27 -31.08 -4.34 -7.10
CA ASP A 27 -30.79 -3.23 -6.19
C ASP A 27 -29.69 -3.55 -5.17
N GLY A 28 -29.30 -4.83 -5.10
CA GLY A 28 -28.14 -5.29 -4.36
C GLY A 28 -28.26 -5.07 -2.86
N GLY A 29 -29.37 -5.49 -2.23
CA GLY A 29 -29.54 -5.55 -0.77
C GLY A 29 -29.31 -4.28 0.06
N LEU A 30 -28.95 -3.17 -0.57
CA LEU A 30 -28.80 -1.87 0.05
C LEU A 30 -30.19 -1.27 0.09
N GLN A 31 -30.78 -1.21 1.28
CA GLN A 31 -31.83 -0.25 1.59
C GLN A 31 -31.27 1.14 1.24
N GLN A 32 -31.47 1.57 0.00
CA GLN A 32 -31.07 2.89 -0.44
C GLN A 32 -31.96 3.87 0.29
N ASP A 33 -31.34 4.82 0.99
CA ASP A 33 -32.03 6.01 1.47
C ASP A 33 -32.93 6.56 0.33
N GLU A 34 -34.22 6.74 0.60
CA GLU A 34 -35.24 7.27 -0.34
C GLU A 34 -34.81 8.60 -1.03
N SER A 35 -33.80 9.26 -0.48
CA SER A 35 -33.18 10.48 -1.03
C SER A 35 -32.24 10.24 -2.24
N LYS A 36 -31.72 9.02 -2.44
CA LYS A 36 -30.79 8.67 -3.54
C LYS A 36 -31.48 8.05 -4.76
N GLN A 37 -32.68 7.47 -4.60
CA GLN A 37 -33.45 6.89 -5.71
C GLN A 37 -33.82 7.91 -6.79
N LYS A 38 -34.01 9.19 -6.43
CA LYS A 38 -34.28 10.27 -7.42
C LYS A 38 -33.12 10.55 -8.38
N ARG A 39 -31.92 10.01 -8.11
CA ARG A 39 -30.72 10.13 -8.97
C ARG A 39 -30.23 8.79 -9.51
N ALA A 40 -30.93 7.69 -9.20
CA ALA A 40 -30.57 6.39 -9.74
C ALA A 40 -30.95 6.35 -11.22
N LEU A 41 -29.94 6.28 -12.08
CA LEU A 41 -30.11 6.03 -13.52
C LEU A 41 -30.90 4.74 -13.71
N SER A 42 -31.70 4.69 -14.77
CA SER A 42 -32.48 3.49 -15.10
C SER A 42 -31.55 2.27 -15.17
N VAL A 43 -32.01 1.09 -14.75
CA VAL A 43 -31.22 -0.16 -14.80
C VAL A 43 -30.47 -0.35 -16.14
N PRO A 44 -31.12 -0.18 -17.32
CA PRO A 44 -30.42 -0.23 -18.60
C PRO A 44 -29.31 0.83 -18.74
N GLU A 45 -29.51 2.05 -18.27
CA GLU A 45 -28.50 3.11 -18.33
C GLU A 45 -27.31 2.82 -17.40
N ARG A 46 -27.54 2.19 -16.24
CA ARG A 46 -26.46 1.73 -15.35
C ARG A 46 -25.62 0.63 -16.02
N ILE A 47 -26.29 -0.31 -16.70
CA ILE A 47 -25.61 -1.38 -17.44
C ILE A 47 -24.80 -0.78 -18.60
N GLN A 48 -25.38 0.14 -19.38
CA GLN A 48 -24.68 0.83 -20.47
C GLN A 48 -23.46 1.60 -19.96
N LYS A 49 -23.57 2.31 -18.82
CA LYS A 49 -22.40 3.00 -18.22
C LYS A 49 -21.29 2.04 -17.79
N LEU A 50 -21.65 0.88 -17.26
CA LEU A 50 -20.68 -0.15 -16.91
C LEU A 50 -20.03 -0.75 -18.15
N GLU A 51 -20.81 -0.96 -19.21
CA GLU A 51 -20.32 -1.43 -20.51
C GLU A 51 -19.34 -0.42 -21.13
N ASP A 52 -19.71 0.86 -21.18
CA ASP A 52 -18.84 1.94 -21.64
C ASP A 52 -17.56 2.03 -20.80
N ALA A 53 -17.67 1.91 -19.47
CA ALA A 53 -16.53 1.93 -18.57
C ALA A 53 -15.60 0.71 -18.80
N LEU A 54 -16.17 -0.47 -19.01
CA LEU A 54 -15.41 -1.69 -19.32
C LEU A 54 -14.77 -1.64 -20.70
N GLN A 55 -15.44 -1.06 -21.70
CA GLN A 55 -14.90 -0.87 -23.04
C GLN A 55 -13.77 0.16 -23.06
N ASN A 56 -13.90 1.22 -22.25
CA ASN A 56 -12.80 2.15 -21.99
C ASN A 56 -11.64 1.46 -21.25
N LEU A 57 -11.91 0.59 -20.29
CA LEU A 57 -10.85 -0.14 -19.57
C LEU A 57 -10.16 -1.18 -20.47
N SER A 58 -10.90 -1.85 -21.35
CA SER A 58 -10.35 -2.84 -22.28
C SER A 58 -9.45 -2.18 -23.33
N SER A 59 -9.77 -0.96 -23.76
CA SER A 59 -8.87 -0.17 -24.63
C SER A 59 -7.54 0.20 -23.95
N LYS A 60 -7.55 0.40 -22.62
CA LYS A 60 -6.39 0.80 -21.83
C LYS A 60 -5.57 -0.37 -21.31
N THR A 61 -6.16 -1.56 -21.19
CA THR A 61 -5.52 -2.72 -20.54
C THR A 61 -5.72 -4.00 -21.35
N ALA A 62 -4.61 -4.63 -21.75
CA ALA A 62 -4.61 -5.90 -22.47
C ALA A 62 -5.19 -7.06 -21.65
N LEU A 63 -5.21 -6.93 -20.32
CA LEU A 63 -5.67 -7.93 -19.36
C LEU A 63 -7.13 -8.35 -19.59
N ILE A 64 -8.02 -7.42 -19.96
CA ILE A 64 -9.43 -7.78 -20.20
C ILE A 64 -9.55 -8.66 -21.45
N SER A 65 -8.76 -8.39 -22.49
CA SER A 65 -8.72 -9.23 -23.67
C SER A 65 -8.13 -10.61 -23.37
N GLU A 66 -7.16 -10.69 -22.45
CA GLU A 66 -6.59 -11.95 -21.98
C GLU A 66 -7.59 -12.76 -21.15
N VAL A 67 -8.35 -12.12 -20.27
CA VAL A 67 -9.42 -12.76 -19.49
C VAL A 67 -10.56 -13.22 -20.40
N GLN A 68 -10.93 -12.43 -21.41
CA GLN A 68 -11.90 -12.87 -22.43
C GLN A 68 -11.38 -14.06 -23.23
N ARG A 69 -10.11 -14.04 -23.64
CA ARG A 69 -9.46 -15.20 -24.30
C ARG A 69 -9.43 -16.41 -23.37
N LEU A 70 -9.12 -16.22 -22.09
CA LEU A 70 -9.09 -17.27 -21.09
C LEU A 70 -10.48 -17.87 -20.88
N LYS A 71 -11.53 -17.03 -20.79
CA LYS A 71 -12.93 -17.46 -20.73
C LYS A 71 -13.33 -18.24 -21.97
N SER A 72 -12.96 -17.78 -23.17
CA SER A 72 -13.26 -18.52 -24.41
C SER A 72 -12.52 -19.84 -24.53
N ARG A 73 -11.31 -19.93 -23.96
CA ARG A 73 -10.46 -21.12 -24.01
C ARG A 73 -10.85 -22.14 -22.95
N TYR A 74 -11.36 -21.67 -21.81
CA TYR A 74 -11.79 -22.48 -20.68
C TYR A 74 -13.18 -22.05 -20.20
N PRO A 75 -14.24 -22.29 -20.98
CA PRO A 75 -15.61 -22.00 -20.55
C PRO A 75 -15.99 -22.78 -19.28
N GLN A 76 -15.33 -23.92 -19.04
CA GLN A 76 -15.50 -24.76 -17.84
C GLN A 76 -15.04 -24.12 -16.53
N LEU A 77 -14.29 -23.02 -16.55
CA LEU A 77 -13.91 -22.30 -15.33
C LEU A 77 -15.02 -21.35 -14.85
N THR A 78 -15.89 -20.90 -15.74
CA THR A 78 -16.94 -19.91 -15.45
C THR A 78 -18.34 -20.51 -15.41
N ASP A 79 -18.56 -21.60 -16.14
CA ASP A 79 -19.79 -22.37 -16.01
C ASP A 79 -19.58 -23.35 -14.85
N PRO A 80 -20.39 -23.32 -13.78
CA PRO A 80 -20.50 -24.46 -12.88
C PRO A 80 -21.21 -25.56 -13.66
N SER A 81 -20.51 -26.17 -14.62
CA SER A 81 -20.88 -27.49 -15.12
C SER A 81 -20.94 -28.36 -13.88
N PRO A 82 -22.08 -29.01 -13.56
CA PRO A 82 -22.11 -29.94 -12.46
C PRO A 82 -21.03 -30.96 -12.80
N ALA A 83 -19.95 -30.95 -12.02
CA ALA A 83 -18.93 -31.96 -12.11
C ALA A 83 -19.68 -33.30 -12.23
N LYS A 84 -19.46 -34.00 -13.34
CA LYS A 84 -19.98 -35.37 -13.55
C LYS A 84 -19.84 -36.08 -12.21
N GLY A 85 -20.98 -36.50 -11.65
CA GLY A 85 -21.11 -36.82 -10.23
C GLY A 85 -19.89 -37.54 -9.67
N VAL A 86 -19.06 -36.80 -8.94
CA VAL A 86 -18.47 -37.39 -7.75
C VAL A 86 -19.66 -37.55 -6.84
N SER A 87 -20.15 -38.77 -6.71
CA SER A 87 -21.16 -39.08 -5.69
C SER A 87 -20.63 -38.51 -4.39
N LEU A 88 -21.41 -37.63 -3.74
CA LEU A 88 -21.10 -37.13 -2.40
C LEU A 88 -20.97 -38.30 -1.39
N ASP A 89 -21.47 -39.48 -1.76
CA ASP A 89 -21.16 -40.76 -1.13
C ASP A 89 -19.98 -41.43 -1.86
N PRO A 90 -18.74 -41.31 -1.35
CA PRO A 90 -17.66 -42.21 -1.72
C PRO A 90 -18.08 -43.65 -1.43
N GLY A 91 -17.72 -44.59 -2.30
CA GLY A 91 -18.02 -46.01 -2.07
C GLY A 91 -17.38 -46.52 -0.76
N PRO A 92 -17.88 -47.61 -0.15
CA PRO A 92 -17.38 -48.08 1.14
C PRO A 92 -15.87 -48.38 1.13
N ALA A 93 -15.32 -48.79 -0.02
CA ALA A 93 -13.88 -49.01 -0.19
C ALA A 93 -13.07 -47.70 -0.23
N GLU A 94 -13.61 -46.63 -0.82
CA GLU A 94 -12.98 -45.30 -0.89
C GLU A 94 -13.03 -44.60 0.48
N GLN A 95 -14.13 -44.77 1.22
CA GLN A 95 -14.25 -44.31 2.61
C GLN A 95 -13.22 -44.99 3.51
N LEU A 96 -13.05 -46.31 3.39
CA LEU A 96 -12.04 -47.04 4.14
C LEU A 96 -10.62 -46.59 3.76
N ALA A 97 -10.35 -46.36 2.47
CA ALA A 97 -9.06 -45.84 2.03
C ALA A 97 -8.78 -44.45 2.63
N MET A 98 -9.76 -43.54 2.59
CA MET A 98 -9.65 -42.20 3.17
C MET A 98 -9.43 -42.26 4.69
N ILE A 99 -10.21 -43.07 5.40
CA ILE A 99 -10.06 -43.28 6.86
C ILE A 99 -8.68 -43.85 7.17
N LEU A 100 -8.17 -44.80 6.39
CA LEU A 100 -6.84 -45.37 6.62
C LEU A 100 -5.72 -44.36 6.36
N THR A 101 -5.89 -43.46 5.38
CA THR A 101 -4.94 -42.38 5.11
C THR A 101 -4.97 -41.28 6.17
N GLU A 102 -6.14 -40.94 6.72
CA GLU A 102 -6.30 -39.89 7.73
C GLU A 102 -6.16 -40.40 9.17
N ALA A 103 -6.32 -41.70 9.42
CA ALA A 103 -6.17 -42.36 10.71
C ALA A 103 -4.96 -41.87 11.55
N PRO A 104 -3.73 -41.77 11.00
CA PRO A 104 -2.58 -41.29 11.76
C PRO A 104 -2.63 -39.78 12.09
N SER A 105 -3.46 -38.99 11.40
CA SER A 105 -3.63 -37.55 11.66
C SER A 105 -4.51 -37.27 12.89
N PHE A 106 -5.43 -38.17 13.25
CA PHE A 106 -6.28 -38.01 14.44
C PHE A 106 -5.53 -38.04 15.77
N PRO A 107 -4.64 -39.01 16.07
CA PRO A 107 -3.90 -39.00 17.33
C PRO A 107 -2.88 -37.87 17.39
N THR A 108 -2.34 -37.44 16.24
CA THR A 108 -1.39 -36.31 16.19
C THR A 108 -2.07 -34.98 16.44
N THR A 109 -3.24 -34.73 15.83
CA THR A 109 -4.05 -33.53 16.10
C THR A 109 -4.65 -33.54 17.51
N ALA A 110 -5.08 -34.70 18.03
CA ALA A 110 -5.54 -34.82 19.41
C ALA A 110 -4.39 -34.52 20.40
N SER A 111 -3.18 -35.02 20.15
CA SER A 111 -2.00 -34.71 20.96
C SER A 111 -1.63 -33.22 20.90
N GLN A 112 -1.71 -32.59 19.72
CA GLN A 112 -1.49 -31.15 19.56
C GLN A 112 -2.55 -30.32 20.30
N LEU A 113 -3.82 -30.67 20.22
CA LEU A 113 -4.89 -29.98 20.95
C LEU A 113 -4.76 -30.16 22.46
N ASN A 114 -4.39 -31.36 22.92
CA ASN A 114 -4.13 -31.59 24.33
C ASN A 114 -2.91 -30.78 24.82
N SER A 115 -1.84 -30.73 24.01
CA SER A 115 -0.70 -29.88 24.28
C SER A 115 -1.07 -28.39 24.33
N LEU A 116 -1.99 -27.91 23.49
CA LEU A 116 -2.46 -26.53 23.53
C LEU A 116 -3.34 -26.25 24.76
N HIS A 117 -4.13 -27.23 25.20
CA HIS A 117 -4.93 -27.13 26.41
C HIS A 117 -4.04 -27.06 27.67
N ASP A 118 -2.90 -27.73 27.65
CA ASP A 118 -1.92 -27.73 28.75
C ASP A 118 -1.06 -26.45 28.79
N LEU A 119 -1.10 -25.59 27.77
CA LEU A 119 -0.39 -24.32 27.78
C LEU A 119 -1.12 -23.31 28.69
N PRO A 120 -0.49 -22.82 29.77
CA PRO A 120 -1.08 -21.74 30.56
C PRO A 120 -1.17 -20.49 29.70
N VAL A 121 -2.37 -19.92 29.61
CA VAL A 121 -2.57 -18.62 28.96
C VAL A 121 -1.68 -17.60 29.68
N PRO A 122 -0.79 -16.88 28.97
CA PRO A 122 0.12 -15.94 29.60
C PRO A 122 -0.66 -14.90 30.43
N PRO A 123 -0.12 -14.48 31.59
CA PRO A 123 -0.85 -13.62 32.52
C PRO A 123 -1.26 -12.33 31.82
N THR A 124 -2.55 -12.01 31.93
CA THR A 124 -3.19 -10.83 31.32
C THR A 124 -2.59 -9.51 31.83
N GLU A 125 -1.95 -9.54 33.01
CA GLU A 125 -1.23 -8.42 33.61
C GLU A 125 -0.13 -7.87 32.69
N ASN A 126 0.64 -8.75 32.04
CA ASN A 126 1.72 -8.32 31.14
C ASN A 126 1.16 -7.59 29.91
N PHE A 127 0.04 -8.07 29.37
CA PHE A 127 -0.62 -7.40 28.24
C PHE A 127 -1.28 -6.09 28.65
N ALA A 128 -1.83 -6.01 29.87
CA ALA A 128 -2.36 -4.77 30.41
C ALA A 128 -1.26 -3.72 30.60
N VAL A 129 -0.07 -4.13 31.07
CA VAL A 129 1.11 -3.25 31.17
C VAL A 129 1.56 -2.78 29.79
N LEU A 130 1.61 -3.66 28.79
CA LEU A 130 1.95 -3.27 27.41
C LEU A 130 0.93 -2.28 26.83
N ALA A 131 -0.36 -2.52 27.04
CA ALA A 131 -1.41 -1.58 26.62
C ALA A 131 -1.28 -0.22 27.32
N ALA A 132 -0.90 -0.21 28.61
CA ALA A 132 -0.67 1.01 29.37
C ALA A 132 0.57 1.80 28.91
N LEU A 133 1.55 1.14 28.27
CA LEU A 133 2.76 1.81 27.72
C LEU A 133 2.51 2.50 26.37
N GLN A 134 1.47 2.09 25.63
CA GLN A 134 1.10 2.67 24.33
C GLN A 134 1.07 4.22 24.31
N PRO A 135 0.42 4.93 25.24
CA PRO A 135 0.41 6.40 25.24
C PRO A 135 1.81 7.00 25.41
N ARG A 136 2.68 6.39 26.21
CA ARG A 136 4.06 6.88 26.42
C ARG A 136 4.90 6.75 25.16
N ILE A 137 4.70 5.69 24.38
CA ILE A 137 5.36 5.48 23.09
C ILE A 137 4.92 6.58 22.10
N VAL A 138 3.62 6.85 22.02
CA VAL A 138 3.07 7.91 21.15
C VAL A 138 3.59 9.29 21.54
N GLU A 139 3.70 9.59 22.84
CA GLU A 139 4.31 10.84 23.30
C GLU A 139 5.79 10.94 22.94
N ALA A 140 6.55 9.85 23.09
CA ALA A 140 7.97 9.82 22.73
C ALA A 140 8.16 10.03 21.23
N GLU A 141 7.34 9.40 20.40
CA GLU A 141 7.35 9.57 18.94
C GLU A 141 7.06 11.02 18.54
N ARG A 142 6.07 11.67 19.17
CA ARG A 142 5.79 13.10 18.94
C ARG A 142 6.98 13.98 19.28
N ARG A 143 7.67 13.71 20.40
CA ARG A 143 8.89 14.45 20.78
C ARG A 143 10.01 14.22 19.77
N GLN A 144 10.19 12.99 19.29
CA GLN A 144 11.19 12.68 18.26
C GLN A 144 10.92 13.41 16.95
N LEU A 145 9.67 13.47 16.51
CA LEU A 145 9.29 14.22 15.30
C LEU A 145 9.56 15.72 15.46
N ALA A 146 9.21 16.31 16.60
CA ALA A 146 9.51 17.71 16.88
C ALA A 146 11.02 18.00 16.86
N GLN A 147 11.81 17.15 17.53
CA GLN A 147 13.28 17.26 17.53
C GLN A 147 13.87 17.09 16.13
N ALA A 148 13.34 16.18 15.31
CA ALA A 148 13.82 15.97 13.95
C ALA A 148 13.64 17.23 13.08
N VAL A 149 12.50 17.92 13.24
CA VAL A 149 12.23 19.19 12.56
C VAL A 149 13.22 20.26 13.02
N GLU A 150 13.40 20.45 14.32
CA GLU A 150 14.33 21.43 14.89
C GLU A 150 15.78 21.17 14.43
N ILE A 151 16.23 19.92 14.48
CA ILE A 151 17.57 19.53 14.00
C ILE A 151 17.72 19.84 12.51
N SER A 152 16.69 19.60 11.70
CA SER A 152 16.74 19.90 10.27
C SER A 152 16.87 21.40 10.00
N GLU A 153 16.19 22.25 10.78
CA GLU A 153 16.29 23.70 10.67
C GLU A 153 17.66 24.21 11.13
N LEU A 154 18.14 23.70 12.28
CA LEU A 154 19.46 24.05 12.80
C LEU A 154 20.57 23.67 11.83
N ARG A 155 20.48 22.50 11.19
CA ARG A 155 21.42 22.07 10.16
C ARG A 155 21.43 23.01 8.96
N LYS A 156 20.26 23.46 8.49
CA LYS A 156 20.16 24.43 7.38
C LYS A 156 20.79 25.78 7.77
N ARG A 157 20.47 26.30 8.95
CA ARG A 157 21.02 27.59 9.45
C ARG A 157 22.54 27.50 9.66
N ASN A 158 23.02 26.43 10.27
CA ASN A 158 24.45 26.20 10.48
C ASN A 158 25.18 26.04 9.15
N GLY A 159 24.61 25.30 8.19
CA GLY A 159 25.18 25.17 6.84
C GLY A 159 25.34 26.53 6.16
N ALA A 160 24.31 27.39 6.21
CA ALA A 160 24.39 28.73 5.65
C ALA A 160 25.45 29.61 6.33
N LEU A 161 25.56 29.56 7.66
CA LEU A 161 26.59 30.29 8.40
C LEU A 161 27.99 29.82 8.08
N ILE A 162 28.21 28.50 7.99
CA ILE A 162 29.52 27.92 7.66
C ILE A 162 29.93 28.30 6.24
N LEU A 163 29.00 28.22 5.27
CA LEU A 163 29.26 28.64 3.89
C LEU A 163 29.64 30.12 3.83
N ARG A 164 28.85 30.99 4.47
CA ARG A 164 29.14 32.42 4.52
C ARG A 164 30.49 32.70 5.18
N TRP A 165 30.80 32.02 6.28
CA TRP A 165 32.07 32.17 6.97
C TRP A 165 33.23 31.75 6.06
N HIS A 166 33.11 30.62 5.36
CA HIS A 166 34.12 30.15 4.42
C HIS A 166 34.32 31.12 3.26
N GLU A 167 33.23 31.63 2.67
CA GLU A 167 33.30 32.61 1.59
C GLU A 167 34.00 33.91 2.00
N VAL A 168 33.63 34.46 3.16
CA VAL A 168 34.15 35.77 3.60
C VAL A 168 35.56 35.62 4.18
N PHE A 169 35.77 34.70 5.11
CA PHE A 169 37.01 34.62 5.88
C PHE A 169 38.08 33.79 5.19
N ILE A 170 37.74 32.68 4.53
CA ILE A 170 38.76 31.85 3.88
C ILE A 170 39.01 32.36 2.47
N LEU A 171 37.97 32.38 1.63
CA LEU A 171 38.13 32.76 0.22
C LEU A 171 38.39 34.27 0.07
N GLY A 172 37.64 35.12 0.79
CA GLY A 172 37.83 36.56 0.76
C GLY A 172 39.23 36.97 1.23
N GLN A 173 39.68 36.46 2.38
CA GLN A 173 41.02 36.74 2.87
C GLN A 173 42.10 36.17 1.95
N GLY A 174 41.92 34.97 1.40
CA GLY A 174 42.83 34.38 0.42
C GLY A 174 43.00 35.24 -0.83
N ARG A 175 41.90 35.82 -1.35
CA ARG A 175 41.96 36.78 -2.47
C ARG A 175 42.76 38.03 -2.12
N CYS A 176 42.50 38.61 -0.95
CA CYS A 176 43.27 39.76 -0.47
C CYS A 176 44.76 39.39 -0.35
N TRP A 177 45.11 38.29 0.31
CA TRP A 177 46.51 37.86 0.42
C TRP A 177 47.18 37.66 -0.93
N ALA A 178 46.50 37.03 -1.89
CA ALA A 178 47.02 36.85 -3.24
C ALA A 178 47.26 38.19 -3.95
N GLU A 179 46.33 39.14 -3.86
CA GLU A 179 46.52 40.49 -4.41
C GLU A 179 47.71 41.19 -3.78
N TRP A 180 47.85 41.15 -2.46
CA TRP A 180 48.97 41.76 -1.75
C TRP A 180 50.30 41.12 -2.14
N ASP A 181 50.39 39.78 -2.22
CA ASP A 181 51.58 39.07 -2.69
C ASP A 181 51.94 39.50 -4.13
N THR A 182 50.97 39.62 -5.03
CA THR A 182 51.26 40.09 -6.40
C THR A 182 51.79 41.53 -6.43
N ARG A 183 51.29 42.41 -5.56
CA ARG A 183 51.77 43.81 -5.45
C ARG A 183 53.17 43.87 -4.87
N VAL A 184 53.44 43.10 -3.82
CA VAL A 184 54.76 43.00 -3.19
C VAL A 184 55.77 42.44 -4.18
N ARG A 185 55.46 41.36 -4.91
CA ARG A 185 56.34 40.81 -5.95
C ARG A 185 56.64 41.82 -7.06
N LYS A 186 55.65 42.61 -7.50
CA LYS A 186 55.87 43.68 -8.49
C LYS A 186 56.80 44.76 -7.93
N ALA A 187 56.60 45.18 -6.68
CA ALA A 187 57.47 46.16 -6.02
C ALA A 187 58.90 45.62 -5.88
N GLU A 188 59.06 44.38 -5.44
CA GLU A 188 60.35 43.69 -5.34
C GLU A 188 61.07 43.63 -6.69
N GLN A 189 60.36 43.27 -7.76
CA GLN A 189 60.94 43.26 -9.11
C GLN A 189 61.41 44.66 -9.54
N LEU A 190 60.68 45.72 -9.20
CA LEU A 190 61.09 47.09 -9.52
C LEU A 190 62.32 47.52 -8.71
N VAL A 191 62.40 47.16 -7.43
CA VAL A 191 63.57 47.41 -6.58
C VAL A 191 64.79 46.67 -7.12
N ARG A 192 64.68 45.37 -7.39
CA ARG A 192 65.77 44.56 -8.00
C ARG A 192 66.25 45.15 -9.32
N ARG A 193 65.33 45.60 -10.18
CA ARG A 193 65.68 46.25 -11.46
C ARG A 193 66.46 47.56 -11.26
N ARG A 194 66.13 48.35 -10.22
CA ARG A 194 66.86 49.58 -9.87
C ARG A 194 68.23 49.25 -9.30
N GLU A 195 68.32 48.29 -8.39
CA GLU A 195 69.59 47.84 -7.81
C GLU A 195 70.55 47.36 -8.89
N ILE A 196 70.09 46.56 -9.85
CA ILE A 196 70.89 46.12 -11.00
C ILE A 196 71.35 47.30 -11.87
N ARG A 197 70.55 48.38 -11.99
CA ARG A 197 70.95 49.57 -12.74
C ARG A 197 72.04 50.34 -12.00
N ILE A 198 71.86 50.56 -10.69
CA ILE A 198 72.82 51.27 -9.84
C ILE A 198 74.13 50.49 -9.77
N SER A 199 74.11 49.16 -9.65
CA SER A 199 75.33 48.34 -9.63
C SER A 199 76.11 48.48 -10.95
N LYS A 200 75.41 48.49 -12.09
CA LYS A 200 76.04 48.70 -13.41
C LYS A 200 76.59 50.11 -13.60
N GLU A 201 75.92 51.13 -13.05
CA GLU A 201 76.42 52.51 -13.07
C GLU A 201 77.65 52.69 -12.16
N ASN A 202 77.76 51.92 -11.07
CA ASN A 202 78.92 51.95 -10.18
C ASN A 202 80.13 51.13 -10.69
N GLU A 203 79.90 50.18 -11.60
CA GLU A 203 80.93 49.34 -12.22
C GLU A 203 81.51 49.93 -13.52
N ALA A 204 80.89 50.99 -14.06
CA ALA A 204 81.32 51.73 -15.26
C ALA A 204 82.09 53.01 -14.90
#